data_AF-A0A518ASM4-F1
#
_entry.id   AF-A0A518ASM4-F1
#
_cell.length_a   1.000
_cell.length_b   1.000
_cell.length_c   1.000
_cell.angle_alpha   90.00
_cell.angle_beta   90.00
_cell.angle_gamma   90.00
#
_symmetry.space_group_name_H-M   'P 1'
#
loop_
_entity.id
_entity.type
_entity.pdbx_description
1 polymer ?
#
loop_
_entity_poly.entity_id
_entity_poly.type
_entity_poly.pdbx_seq_one_letter_code
_entity_poly.pdbx_strand_id
1 'polypeptide(L)'
;MSLDTPEDFAQLGEHLQQIDPVFQEFLKAHEYRDNTGTLGRYPHRSAVQESEIQRKIDLYMENNRSTGRPYEEFESSVPYSLWAGAWVDDVGQRYSDGGEMIFERLPFDQIAPKLAAYLTQAAAFLAPYTKEQLIAECKPFSLG
;
A
#
# COMPACT_ATOMS: atom_id res chain seq x y z
N MET A 1 -23.40 5.23 6.87
CA MET A 1 -24.02 5.63 5.57
C MET A 1 -23.57 4.60 4.54
N SER A 2 -24.44 3.98 3.75
CA SER A 2 -23.99 2.95 2.80
C SER A 2 -23.01 3.54 1.78
N LEU A 3 -21.87 2.88 1.56
CA LEU A 3 -20.86 3.29 0.56
C LEU A 3 -21.29 2.83 -0.84
N ASP A 4 -22.19 3.58 -1.46
CA ASP A 4 -22.83 3.17 -2.73
C ASP A 4 -22.31 3.96 -3.93
N THR A 5 -21.74 5.14 -3.71
CA THR A 5 -21.31 6.07 -4.77
C THR A 5 -19.82 6.40 -4.69
N PRO A 6 -19.16 6.78 -5.81
CA PRO A 6 -17.78 7.28 -5.77
C PRO A 6 -17.58 8.42 -4.76
N GLU A 7 -18.57 9.29 -4.63
CA GLU A 7 -18.57 10.43 -3.71
C GLU A 7 -18.53 9.98 -2.24
N ASP A 8 -19.26 8.92 -1.87
CA ASP A 8 -19.23 8.37 -0.50
C ASP A 8 -17.82 7.88 -0.13
N PHE A 9 -17.16 7.20 -1.06
CA PHE A 9 -15.78 6.74 -0.86
C PHE A 9 -14.79 7.91 -0.80
N ALA A 10 -14.98 8.95 -1.62
CA ALA A 10 -14.16 10.15 -1.60
C ALA A 10 -14.28 10.86 -0.24
N GLN A 11 -15.52 11.01 0.27
CA GLN A 11 -15.79 11.59 1.58
C GLN A 11 -15.16 10.75 2.70
N LEU A 12 -15.29 9.42 2.63
CA LEU A 12 -14.66 8.52 3.59
C LEU A 12 -13.13 8.64 3.61
N GLY A 13 -12.51 9.00 2.48
CA GLY A 13 -11.07 9.14 2.33
C GLY A 13 -10.52 10.55 2.55
N GLU A 14 -11.35 11.55 2.90
CA GLU A 14 -10.94 12.95 3.03
C GLU A 14 -9.79 13.15 4.03
N HIS A 15 -9.78 12.38 5.12
CA HIS A 15 -8.74 12.45 6.14
C HIS A 15 -7.34 12.08 5.61
N LEU A 16 -7.25 11.34 4.51
CA LEU A 16 -5.96 11.00 3.88
C LEU A 16 -5.23 12.24 3.32
N GLN A 17 -5.94 13.35 3.10
CA GLN A 17 -5.30 14.63 2.74
C GLN A 17 -4.27 15.09 3.79
N GLN A 18 -4.42 14.67 5.05
CA GLN A 18 -3.48 14.99 6.13
C GLN A 18 -2.10 14.36 5.92
N ILE A 19 -2.03 13.24 5.20
CA ILE A 19 -0.78 12.51 4.96
C ILE A 19 -0.23 12.72 3.54
N ASP A 20 -1.01 13.29 2.63
CA ASP A 20 -0.62 13.51 1.24
C ASP A 20 0.71 14.27 1.09
N PRO A 21 1.01 15.35 1.84
CA PRO A 21 2.29 16.03 1.71
C PRO A 21 3.49 15.11 1.97
N VAL A 22 3.43 14.30 3.04
CA VAL A 22 4.49 13.36 3.42
C VAL A 22 4.61 12.23 2.40
N PHE A 23 3.47 11.72 1.95
CA PHE A 23 3.43 10.66 0.95
C PHE A 23 4.04 11.12 -0.38
N GLN A 24 3.62 12.28 -0.90
CA GLN A 24 4.12 12.84 -2.15
C GLN A 24 5.61 13.21 -2.09
N GLU A 25 6.09 13.71 -0.94
CA GLU A 25 7.52 13.96 -0.73
C GLU A 25 8.32 12.66 -0.82
N PHE A 26 7.85 11.58 -0.19
CA PHE A 26 8.46 10.26 -0.30
C PHE A 26 8.49 9.75 -1.74
N LEU A 27 7.36 9.86 -2.47
CA LEU A 27 7.29 9.42 -3.87
C LEU A 27 8.38 10.09 -4.71
N LYS A 28 8.51 11.41 -4.58
CA LYS A 28 9.51 12.22 -5.29
C LYS A 28 10.94 11.84 -4.91
N ALA A 29 11.21 11.62 -3.63
CA ALA A 29 12.56 11.34 -3.12
C ALA A 29 13.07 9.94 -3.52
N HIS A 30 12.17 8.98 -3.71
CA HIS A 30 12.51 7.58 -3.95
C HIS A 30 12.12 7.07 -5.34
N GLU A 31 11.75 7.96 -6.26
CA GLU A 31 11.36 7.63 -7.65
C GLU A 31 10.15 6.67 -7.74
N TYR A 32 9.26 6.73 -6.75
CA TYR A 32 7.96 6.06 -6.84
C TYR A 32 6.94 6.95 -7.55
N ARG A 33 5.95 6.32 -8.18
CA ARG A 33 4.77 6.97 -8.75
C ARG A 33 3.54 6.67 -7.91
N ASP A 34 2.59 7.60 -7.90
CA ASP A 34 1.30 7.38 -7.28
C ASP A 34 0.50 6.34 -8.08
N ASN A 35 -0.01 5.33 -7.38
CA ASN A 35 -0.80 4.23 -7.92
C ASN A 35 -2.17 4.10 -7.23
N THR A 36 -2.59 5.10 -6.44
CA THR A 36 -3.82 5.06 -5.62
C THR A 36 -5.09 4.86 -6.46
N GLY A 37 -5.12 5.32 -7.72
CA GLY A 37 -6.30 5.18 -8.57
C GLY A 37 -6.59 3.76 -9.09
N THR A 38 -5.67 2.80 -8.92
CA THR A 38 -5.74 1.51 -9.62
C THR A 38 -6.28 0.34 -8.80
N LEU A 39 -6.36 0.48 -7.46
CA LEU A 39 -6.63 -0.65 -6.55
C LEU A 39 -8.05 -0.67 -5.97
N GLY A 40 -8.88 0.31 -6.35
CA GLY A 40 -10.26 0.43 -5.89
C GLY A 40 -10.55 1.81 -5.31
N ARG A 41 -11.74 1.95 -4.71
CA ARG A 41 -12.23 3.23 -4.17
C ARG A 41 -12.11 3.34 -2.65
N TYR A 42 -11.94 2.21 -1.95
CA TYR A 42 -11.83 2.23 -0.50
C TYR A 42 -10.58 3.02 -0.06
N PRO A 43 -10.60 3.77 1.05
CA PRO A 43 -9.52 4.70 1.38
C PRO A 43 -8.16 4.01 1.48
N HIS A 44 -7.25 4.45 0.63
CA HIS A 44 -5.87 3.98 0.60
C HIS A 44 -4.95 5.01 -0.08
N ARG A 45 -3.65 4.76 -0.01
CA ARG A 45 -2.58 5.39 -0.79
C ARG A 45 -1.63 4.32 -1.26
N SER A 46 -1.34 4.30 -2.56
CA SER A 46 -0.44 3.33 -3.14
C SER A 46 0.69 3.99 -3.91
N ALA A 47 1.89 3.44 -3.75
CA ALA A 47 3.09 3.83 -4.45
C ALA A 47 3.59 2.64 -5.28
N VAL A 48 3.98 2.88 -6.53
CA VAL A 48 4.64 1.87 -7.37
C VAL A 48 5.95 2.43 -7.91
N GLN A 49 7.01 1.62 -7.86
CA GLN A 49 8.25 1.89 -8.56
C GLN A 49 8.41 0.82 -9.64
N GLU A 50 8.30 1.26 -10.89
CA GLU A 50 8.43 0.39 -12.06
C GLU A 50 9.88 0.35 -12.52
N SER A 51 10.49 -0.83 -12.46
CA SER A 51 11.81 -1.10 -13.02
C SER A 51 11.86 -2.53 -13.56
N GLU A 52 13.05 -3.12 -13.74
CA GLU A 52 13.13 -4.57 -13.93
C GLU A 52 12.45 -5.33 -12.78
N ILE A 53 12.50 -4.77 -11.57
CA ILE A 53 11.77 -5.24 -10.40
C ILE A 53 10.67 -4.24 -10.10
N GLN A 54 9.46 -4.74 -10.04
CA GLN A 54 8.30 -3.96 -9.66
C GLN A 54 8.22 -3.92 -8.14
N ARG A 55 8.13 -2.73 -7.55
CA ARG A 55 8.01 -2.54 -6.11
C ARG A 55 6.74 -1.77 -5.81
N LYS A 56 6.00 -2.19 -4.79
CA LYS A 56 4.75 -1.55 -4.39
C LYS A 56 4.72 -1.36 -2.88
N ILE A 57 4.21 -0.20 -2.47
CA ILE A 57 3.85 0.11 -1.09
C ILE A 57 2.38 0.47 -1.08
N ASP A 58 1.62 -0.03 -0.11
CA ASP A 58 0.18 0.15 -0.02
C ASP A 58 -0.25 0.44 1.42
N LEU A 59 -0.71 1.66 1.66
CA LEU A 59 -1.33 2.07 2.91
C LEU A 59 -2.84 2.00 2.73
N TYR A 60 -3.52 1.10 3.42
CA TYR A 60 -4.95 0.88 3.22
C TYR A 60 -5.71 0.83 4.54
N MET A 61 -6.95 1.32 4.49
CA MET A 61 -7.92 1.21 5.57
C MET A 61 -8.35 -0.25 5.70
N GLU A 62 -8.29 -0.81 6.91
CA GLU A 62 -8.70 -2.18 7.14
C GLU A 62 -10.22 -2.33 7.28
N ASN A 63 -10.71 -3.55 7.10
CA ASN A 63 -12.08 -3.90 7.45
C ASN A 63 -12.30 -3.95 8.96
N ASN A 64 -13.54 -3.72 9.39
CA ASN A 64 -13.96 -3.93 10.76
C ASN A 64 -13.84 -5.41 11.11
N ARG A 65 -12.98 -5.74 12.07
CA ARG A 65 -12.68 -7.13 12.45
C ARG A 65 -13.89 -7.87 13.02
N SER A 66 -14.75 -7.18 13.75
CA SER A 66 -15.90 -7.80 14.42
C SER A 66 -17.00 -8.19 13.44
N THR A 67 -17.16 -7.42 12.35
CA THR A 67 -18.20 -7.65 11.34
C THR A 67 -17.65 -8.25 10.04
N GLY A 68 -16.34 -8.17 9.81
CA GLY A 68 -15.68 -8.53 8.55
C GLY A 68 -15.99 -7.57 7.40
N ARG A 69 -16.69 -6.46 7.65
CA ARG A 69 -17.15 -5.50 6.62
C ARG A 69 -16.29 -4.24 6.59
N PRO A 70 -16.25 -3.49 5.47
CA PRO A 70 -15.65 -2.16 5.45
C PRO A 70 -16.28 -1.24 6.50
N TYR A 71 -15.47 -0.34 7.07
CA TYR A 71 -16.02 0.81 7.78
C TYR A 71 -16.68 1.74 6.77
N GLU A 72 -17.89 2.18 7.11
CA GLU A 72 -18.69 3.12 6.31
C GLU A 72 -18.44 4.58 6.69
N GLU A 73 -17.81 4.82 7.83
CA GLU A 73 -17.56 6.13 8.41
C GLU A 73 -16.13 6.16 8.98
N PHE A 74 -15.50 7.34 8.95
CA PHE A 74 -14.15 7.53 9.46
C PHE A 74 -14.17 8.09 10.88
N GLU A 75 -13.36 7.48 11.74
CA GLU A 75 -12.95 7.99 13.05
C GLU A 75 -11.43 7.80 13.18
N SER A 76 -10.75 8.64 13.97
CA SER A 76 -9.27 8.59 14.05
C SER A 76 -8.72 7.24 14.56
N SER A 77 -9.55 6.48 15.28
CA SER A 77 -9.27 5.12 15.76
C SER A 77 -9.41 4.02 14.71
N VAL A 78 -9.92 4.32 13.51
CA VAL A 78 -10.08 3.31 12.46
C VAL A 78 -8.70 2.78 12.04
N PRO A 79 -8.49 1.44 12.06
CA PRO A 79 -7.20 0.85 11.76
C PRO A 79 -6.83 0.95 10.28
N TYR A 80 -5.55 1.18 10.06
CA TYR A 80 -4.88 1.09 8.77
C TYR A 80 -3.72 0.10 8.86
N SER A 81 -3.30 -0.37 7.69
CA SER A 81 -2.21 -1.29 7.48
C SER A 81 -1.29 -0.75 6.38
N LEU A 82 0.02 -0.96 6.52
CA LEU A 82 1.01 -0.64 5.49
C LEU A 82 1.72 -1.91 5.04
N TRP A 83 1.51 -2.28 3.78
CA TRP A 83 2.14 -3.42 3.13
C TRP A 83 3.20 -2.95 2.13
N ALA A 84 4.27 -3.71 1.97
CA ALA A 84 5.30 -3.48 0.97
C ALA A 84 5.68 -4.79 0.29
N GLY A 85 5.76 -4.84 -1.03
CA GLY A 85 6.18 -6.06 -1.74
C GLY A 85 6.86 -5.79 -3.08
N ALA A 86 7.55 -6.82 -3.56
CA ALA A 86 8.28 -6.80 -4.81
C ALA A 86 7.90 -8.00 -5.70
N TRP A 87 7.93 -7.79 -7.01
CA TRP A 87 7.79 -8.87 -7.98
C TRP A 87 8.55 -8.60 -9.28
N VAL A 88 8.79 -9.66 -10.03
CA VAL A 88 9.28 -9.61 -11.41
C VAL A 88 8.43 -10.52 -12.28
N ASP A 89 8.14 -10.06 -13.50
CA ASP A 89 7.50 -10.84 -14.53
C ASP A 89 8.58 -11.34 -15.51
N ASP A 90 8.77 -12.66 -15.59
CA ASP A 90 9.80 -13.31 -16.42
C ASP A 90 9.20 -14.51 -17.17
N VAL A 91 9.36 -14.52 -18.49
CA VAL A 91 8.87 -15.59 -19.40
C VAL A 91 7.41 -16.02 -19.12
N GLY A 92 6.52 -15.04 -18.94
CA GLY A 92 5.08 -15.27 -18.69
C GLY A 92 4.73 -15.77 -17.28
N GLN A 93 5.69 -15.75 -16.36
CA GLN A 93 5.48 -16.09 -14.95
C GLN A 93 5.79 -14.88 -14.07
N ARG A 94 5.07 -14.76 -12.96
CA ARG A 94 5.37 -13.78 -11.91
C ARG A 94 6.05 -14.45 -10.73
N TYR A 95 7.14 -13.85 -10.27
CA TYR A 95 7.87 -14.22 -9.06
C TYR A 95 7.73 -13.08 -8.06
N SER A 96 7.17 -13.37 -6.89
CA SER A 96 6.86 -12.34 -5.88
C SER A 96 7.32 -12.78 -4.51
N ASP A 97 7.80 -11.82 -3.72
CA ASP A 97 8.23 -12.05 -2.33
C ASP A 97 7.06 -12.32 -1.36
N GLY A 98 5.81 -12.11 -1.80
CA GLY A 98 4.63 -12.13 -0.93
C GLY A 98 4.46 -10.86 -0.10
N GLY A 99 5.46 -10.00 -0.10
CA GLY A 99 5.56 -8.76 0.66
C GLY A 99 5.62 -8.93 2.18
N GLU A 100 5.73 -7.80 2.85
CA GLU A 100 5.85 -7.64 4.30
C GLU A 100 4.85 -6.61 4.79
N MET A 101 4.24 -6.90 5.94
CA MET A 101 3.42 -5.94 6.68
C MET A 101 4.32 -5.09 7.58
N ILE A 102 4.56 -3.85 7.18
CA ILE A 102 5.38 -2.90 7.94
C ILE A 102 4.72 -2.54 9.27
N PHE A 103 3.40 -2.40 9.24
CA PHE A 103 2.55 -2.42 10.42
C PHE A 103 1.16 -2.89 10.04
N GLU A 104 0.44 -3.38 11.05
CA GLU A 104 -0.97 -3.70 10.95
C GLU A 104 -1.75 -3.00 12.05
N ARG A 105 -3.01 -2.68 11.75
CA ARG A 105 -4.02 -2.24 12.72
C ARG A 105 -3.66 -1.02 13.54
N LEU A 106 -2.90 -0.09 12.98
CA LEU A 106 -2.63 1.17 13.66
C LEU A 106 -3.76 2.17 13.44
N PRO A 107 -4.24 2.85 14.51
CA PRO A 107 -5.12 4.01 14.38
C PRO A 107 -4.53 5.08 13.47
N PHE A 108 -5.37 5.74 12.67
CA PHE A 108 -4.92 6.76 11.73
C PHE A 108 -4.17 7.91 12.40
N ASP A 109 -4.61 8.35 13.59
CA ASP A 109 -3.94 9.41 14.36
C ASP A 109 -2.51 9.04 14.83
N GLN A 110 -2.20 7.75 14.93
CA GLN A 110 -0.85 7.26 15.25
C GLN A 110 0.04 7.13 14.01
N ILE A 111 -0.56 7.04 12.82
CA ILE A 111 0.15 6.86 11.55
C ILE A 111 0.66 8.18 11.02
N ALA A 112 -0.20 9.20 10.93
CA ALA A 112 0.15 10.50 10.35
C ALA A 112 1.50 11.07 10.86
N PRO A 113 1.79 11.12 12.18
CA PRO A 113 3.07 11.66 12.67
C PRO A 113 4.28 10.76 12.41
N LYS A 114 4.08 9.49 12.06
CA LYS A 114 5.15 8.49 11.86
C LYS A 114 5.29 8.01 10.41
N LEU A 115 4.44 8.50 9.51
CA LEU A 115 4.32 7.97 8.15
C LEU A 115 5.66 7.97 7.40
N ALA A 116 6.44 9.06 7.48
CA ALA A 116 7.74 9.13 6.82
C ALA A 116 8.69 7.99 7.26
N ALA A 117 8.69 7.65 8.55
CA ALA A 117 9.50 6.56 9.09
C ALA A 117 9.02 5.20 8.57
N TYR A 118 7.70 4.97 8.52
CA TYR A 118 7.14 3.74 7.98
C TYR A 118 7.40 3.56 6.48
N LEU A 119 7.29 4.63 5.69
CA LEU A 119 7.62 4.60 4.27
C LEU A 119 9.12 4.36 4.03
N THR A 120 9.98 4.96 4.86
CA THR A 120 11.43 4.69 4.82
C THR A 120 11.74 3.24 5.14
N GLN A 121 11.08 2.66 6.16
CA GLN A 121 11.22 1.25 6.51
C GLN A 121 10.75 0.34 5.37
N ALA A 122 9.62 0.66 4.73
CA ALA A 122 9.13 -0.06 3.56
C ALA A 122 10.13 -0.03 2.40
N ALA A 123 10.67 1.15 2.07
CA ALA A 123 11.67 1.28 1.03
C ALA A 123 12.95 0.51 1.35
N ALA A 124 13.40 0.53 2.61
CA ALA A 124 14.57 -0.21 3.07
C ALA A 124 14.37 -1.74 2.99
N PHE A 125 13.16 -2.23 3.27
CA PHE A 125 12.79 -3.63 3.06
C PHE A 125 12.87 -4.03 1.57
N LEU A 126 12.41 -3.15 0.67
CA LEU A 126 12.34 -3.45 -0.76
C LEU A 126 13.65 -3.24 -1.54
N ALA A 127 14.56 -2.42 -0.99
CA ALA A 127 15.80 -2.04 -1.66
C ALA A 127 16.74 -3.22 -2.02
N PRO A 128 16.90 -4.28 -1.19
CA PRO A 128 17.84 -5.35 -1.46
C PRO A 128 17.41 -6.30 -2.59
N TYR A 129 16.12 -6.33 -2.95
CA TYR A 129 15.62 -7.29 -3.94
C TYR A 129 16.27 -7.07 -5.31
N THR A 130 16.74 -8.18 -5.87
CA THR A 130 17.22 -8.34 -7.24
C THR A 130 16.30 -9.28 -8.02
N LYS A 131 16.35 -9.23 -9.35
CA LYS A 131 15.59 -10.14 -10.22
C LYS A 131 16.00 -11.59 -9.95
N GLU A 132 17.31 -11.83 -9.83
CA GLU A 132 17.88 -13.15 -9.61
C GLU A 132 17.41 -13.76 -8.29
N GLN A 133 17.35 -12.97 -7.21
CA GLN A 133 16.82 -13.43 -5.92
C GLN A 133 15.35 -13.81 -6.02
N LEU A 134 14.51 -12.96 -6.62
CA LEU A 134 13.08 -13.24 -6.75
C LEU A 134 12.83 -14.51 -7.57
N ILE A 135 13.57 -14.70 -8.68
CA ILE A 135 13.42 -15.92 -9.49
C ILE A 135 13.92 -17.17 -8.75
N ALA A 136 15.00 -17.05 -7.98
CA ALA A 136 15.60 -18.19 -7.27
C ALA A 136 14.80 -18.63 -6.03
N GLU A 137 14.20 -17.68 -5.31
CA GLU A 137 13.63 -17.89 -3.98
C GLU A 137 12.10 -17.95 -3.97
N CYS A 138 11.43 -17.33 -4.95
CA CYS A 138 9.98 -17.27 -5.01
C CYS A 138 9.39 -18.34 -5.93
N LYS A 139 8.20 -18.87 -5.55
CA LYS A 139 7.47 -19.78 -6.44
C LYS A 139 6.80 -18.98 -7.56
N PRO A 140 6.95 -19.40 -8.83
CA PRO A 140 6.26 -18.73 -9.92
C PRO A 140 4.75 -18.98 -9.84
N PHE A 141 3.99 -17.99 -10.31
CA PHE A 141 2.59 -18.19 -10.69
C PHE A 141 2.34 -17.65 -12.10
N SER A 142 1.47 -18.35 -12.84
CA SER A 142 1.17 -18.01 -14.22
C SER A 142 0.37 -16.72 -14.32
N LEU A 143 0.80 -15.84 -15.23
CA LEU A 143 -0.02 -14.70 -15.67
C LEU A 143 -1.00 -15.24 -16.72
N GLY A 144 -2.27 -15.33 -16.34
CA GLY A 144 -3.36 -15.85 -17.19
C GLY A 144 -3.71 -14.94 -18.37
#